data_AF-A0A845HWX3-F1
#
_entry.id   AF-A0A845HWX3-F1
#
_cell.length_a   1.000
_cell.length_b   1.000
_cell.length_c   1.000
_cell.angle_alpha   90.00
_cell.angle_beta   90.00
_cell.angle_gamma   90.00
#
_symmetry.space_group_name_H-M   'P 1'
#
loop_
_entity.id
_entity.type
_entity.pdbx_description
1 polymer ?
#
loop_
_entity_poly.entity_id
_entity_poly.type
_entity_poly.pdbx_seq_one_letter_code
_entity_poly.pdbx_strand_id
1 'polypeptide(L)'
;SEATLAALQGAAGLRGWQWLLLTQGLPAALLGVVAYACLAERPDDAGWLSPFEQLMIEQDLERDEAQLLAAAPAGQLADDAPFTAVLASLLRDRALCLLAAANLLLIGASYALAAWAPALVQRWSEQSHMQPGLLAAIPHLAGVAGMIAIGYDSDRRRERRGHFVACMVLAAGGLALAIAANNGMAWSLAGLALASLGIASAAPLLIAIATDLLS
;
A
#
# COMPACT_ATOMS: atom_id res chain seq x y z
N SER A 1 15.81 -2.69 -21.02
CA SER A 1 14.44 -2.20 -21.30
C SER A 1 14.36 -1.37 -22.58
N GLU A 2 15.46 -0.86 -23.16
CA GLU A 2 15.41 -0.09 -24.42
C GLU A 2 15.28 -0.95 -25.70
N ALA A 3 15.77 -2.20 -25.69
CA ALA A 3 15.78 -3.06 -26.87
C ALA A 3 14.38 -3.57 -27.31
N THR A 4 13.43 -3.72 -26.39
CA THR A 4 12.05 -4.13 -26.72
C THR A 4 11.21 -2.96 -27.24
N LEU A 5 11.53 -1.72 -26.83
CA LEU A 5 10.87 -0.51 -27.33
C LEU A 5 11.33 -0.14 -28.74
N ALA A 6 12.58 -0.43 -29.10
CA ALA A 6 13.10 -0.26 -30.45
C ALA A 6 12.47 -1.25 -31.47
N ALA A 7 12.17 -2.48 -31.05
CA ALA A 7 11.57 -3.50 -31.91
C ALA A 7 10.10 -3.22 -32.29
N LEU A 8 9.40 -2.35 -31.56
CA LEU A 8 8.01 -1.95 -31.82
C LEU A 8 7.87 -0.55 -32.44
N GLN A 9 8.99 0.17 -32.65
CA GLN A 9 9.02 1.41 -33.43
C GLN A 9 8.79 1.11 -34.91
N GLY A 10 7.52 0.97 -35.30
CA GLY A 10 7.13 0.91 -36.72
C GLY A 10 5.91 0.06 -37.04
N ALA A 11 5.43 -0.80 -36.14
CA ALA A 11 4.32 -1.72 -36.49
C ALA A 11 2.95 -1.03 -36.63
N ALA A 12 2.76 0.19 -36.08
CA ALA A 12 1.49 0.93 -36.14
C ALA A 12 1.60 2.48 -36.07
N GLY A 13 2.80 3.06 -36.23
CA GLY A 13 3.01 4.53 -36.15
C GLY A 13 2.91 5.16 -34.74
N LEU A 14 2.76 4.35 -33.70
CA LEU A 14 2.64 4.81 -32.30
C LEU A 14 4.01 4.96 -31.62
N ARG A 15 4.14 5.97 -30.76
CA ARG A 15 5.35 6.20 -29.95
C ARG A 15 5.43 5.19 -28.80
N GLY A 16 6.63 4.82 -28.35
CA GLY A 16 6.82 3.80 -27.30
C GLY A 16 6.06 4.04 -25.99
N TRP A 17 5.86 5.30 -25.59
CA TRP A 17 5.04 5.64 -24.41
C TRP A 17 3.54 5.36 -24.58
N GLN A 18 3.01 5.44 -25.81
CA GLN A 18 1.61 5.13 -26.10
C GLN A 18 1.36 3.63 -25.98
N TRP A 19 2.31 2.81 -26.42
CA TRP A 19 2.27 1.37 -26.19
C TRP A 19 2.33 1.02 -24.71
N LEU A 20 3.17 1.69 -23.91
CA LEU A 20 3.18 1.50 -22.45
C LEU A 20 1.81 1.80 -21.83
N LEU A 21 1.19 2.94 -22.18
CA LEU A 21 -0.14 3.29 -21.70
C LEU A 21 -1.23 2.31 -22.16
N LEU A 22 -1.18 1.84 -23.40
CA LEU A 22 -2.13 0.85 -23.89
C LEU A 22 -1.96 -0.50 -23.18
N THR A 23 -0.73 -0.99 -23.07
CA THR A 23 -0.45 -2.28 -22.42
C THR A 23 -0.79 -2.29 -20.92
N GLN A 24 -0.64 -1.16 -20.23
CA GLN A 24 -0.91 -1.06 -18.79
C GLN A 24 -2.34 -0.59 -18.48
N GLY A 25 -2.89 0.30 -19.31
CA GLY A 25 -4.22 0.87 -19.13
C GLY A 25 -5.34 -0.03 -19.65
N LEU A 26 -5.12 -0.82 -20.69
CA LEU A 26 -6.16 -1.68 -21.27
C LEU A 26 -6.59 -2.82 -20.33
N PRO A 27 -5.69 -3.53 -19.61
CA PRO A 27 -6.07 -4.47 -18.57
C PRO A 27 -6.82 -3.81 -17.41
N ALA A 28 -6.38 -2.63 -16.97
CA ALA A 28 -7.04 -1.89 -15.89
C ALA A 28 -8.44 -1.41 -16.30
N ALA A 29 -8.62 -0.95 -17.54
CA ALA A 29 -9.92 -0.55 -18.08
C ALA A 29 -10.86 -1.75 -18.21
N LEU A 30 -10.36 -2.90 -18.70
CA LEU A 30 -11.11 -4.16 -18.74
C LEU A 30 -11.55 -4.58 -17.33
N LEU A 31 -10.64 -4.59 -16.37
CA LEU A 31 -10.97 -4.88 -14.97
C LEU A 31 -11.99 -3.90 -14.40
N GLY A 32 -11.89 -2.61 -14.73
CA GLY A 32 -12.87 -1.59 -14.32
C GLY A 32 -14.27 -1.84 -14.89
N VAL A 33 -14.36 -2.25 -16.15
CA VAL A 33 -15.64 -2.61 -16.78
C VAL A 33 -16.20 -3.89 -16.18
N VAL A 34 -15.36 -4.91 -15.93
CA VAL A 34 -15.78 -6.14 -15.25
C VAL A 34 -16.23 -5.86 -13.83
N ALA A 35 -15.49 -5.04 -13.08
CA ALA A 35 -15.89 -4.61 -11.74
C ALA A 35 -17.21 -3.84 -11.78
N TYR A 36 -17.40 -2.89 -12.70
CA TYR A 36 -18.68 -2.19 -12.86
C TYR A 36 -19.84 -3.14 -13.17
N ALA A 37 -19.61 -4.20 -13.94
CA ALA A 37 -20.64 -5.19 -14.26
C ALA A 37 -20.90 -6.23 -13.14
N CYS A 38 -19.91 -6.51 -12.29
CA CYS A 38 -20.00 -7.51 -11.23
C CYS A 38 -20.28 -6.93 -9.83
N LEU A 39 -19.99 -5.65 -9.60
CA LEU A 39 -20.16 -4.98 -8.31
C LEU A 39 -21.62 -4.57 -8.15
N ALA A 40 -22.40 -5.43 -7.47
CA ALA A 40 -23.74 -5.10 -7.05
C ALA A 40 -23.68 -4.09 -5.88
N GLU A 41 -24.42 -2.98 -5.97
CA GLU A 41 -24.46 -1.94 -4.94
C GLU A 41 -25.18 -2.40 -3.66
N ARG A 42 -25.99 -3.47 -3.76
CA ARG A 42 -26.72 -4.06 -2.64
C ARG A 42 -26.52 -5.58 -2.62
N PRO A 43 -26.46 -6.22 -1.44
CA PRO A 43 -26.40 -7.68 -1.34
C PRO A 43 -27.58 -8.37 -2.04
N ASP A 44 -28.76 -7.71 -2.09
CA ASP A 44 -29.95 -8.16 -2.84
C ASP A 44 -29.75 -8.20 -4.37
N ASP A 45 -28.93 -7.30 -4.92
CA ASP A 45 -28.65 -7.21 -6.36
C ASP A 45 -27.50 -8.15 -6.79
N ALA A 46 -26.84 -8.81 -5.84
CA ALA A 46 -25.72 -9.71 -6.08
C ALA A 46 -26.20 -11.09 -6.54
N GLY A 47 -26.47 -11.26 -7.84
CA GLY A 47 -26.90 -12.55 -8.42
C GLY A 47 -25.88 -13.70 -8.34
N TRP A 48 -24.68 -13.45 -7.82
CA TRP A 48 -23.62 -14.44 -7.57
C TRP A 48 -23.58 -14.93 -6.12
N LEU A 49 -24.38 -14.34 -5.22
CA LEU A 49 -24.47 -14.72 -3.82
C LEU A 49 -25.61 -15.74 -3.62
N SER A 50 -25.38 -16.74 -2.77
CA SER A 50 -26.45 -17.63 -2.32
C SER A 50 -27.38 -16.91 -1.33
N PRO A 51 -28.66 -17.32 -1.19
CA PRO A 51 -29.59 -16.74 -0.22
C PRO A 51 -29.07 -16.78 1.23
N PHE A 52 -28.23 -17.78 1.55
CA PHE A 52 -27.59 -17.90 2.86
C PHE A 52 -26.48 -16.86 3.07
N GLU A 53 -25.66 -16.60 2.04
CA GLU A 53 -24.63 -15.57 2.09
C GLU A 53 -25.23 -14.16 2.13
N GLN A 54 -26.36 -13.92 1.44
CA GLN A 54 -27.06 -12.63 1.50
C GLN A 54 -27.51 -12.31 2.93
N LEU A 55 -28.15 -13.29 3.57
CA LEU A 55 -28.64 -13.15 4.94
C LEU A 55 -27.50 -13.00 5.96
N MET A 56 -26.33 -13.59 5.71
CA MET A 56 -25.13 -13.36 6.51
C MET A 56 -24.59 -11.92 6.34
N ILE A 57 -24.49 -11.43 5.11
CA ILE A 57 -24.01 -10.06 4.85
C ILE A 57 -24.98 -9.01 5.42
N GLU A 58 -26.30 -9.23 5.32
CA GLU A 58 -27.30 -8.36 5.94
C GLU A 58 -27.14 -8.32 7.46
N GLN A 59 -26.98 -9.48 8.10
CA GLN A 59 -26.75 -9.53 9.55
C GLN A 59 -25.44 -8.86 9.96
N ASP A 60 -24.37 -9.02 9.19
CA ASP A 60 -23.09 -8.34 9.45
C ASP A 60 -23.22 -6.83 9.26
N LEU A 61 -23.94 -6.36 8.23
CA LEU A 61 -24.26 -4.93 8.02
C LEU A 61 -25.09 -4.35 9.17
N GLU A 62 -26.14 -5.04 9.60
CA GLU A 62 -26.96 -4.64 10.76
C GLU A 62 -26.13 -4.59 12.05
N ARG A 63 -25.19 -5.53 12.20
CA ARG A 63 -24.31 -5.59 13.37
C ARG A 63 -23.26 -4.48 13.36
N ASP A 64 -22.72 -4.13 12.19
CA ASP A 64 -21.80 -3.00 12.02
C ASP A 64 -22.52 -1.67 12.24
N GLU A 65 -23.74 -1.51 11.71
CA GLU A 65 -24.57 -0.32 11.95
C GLU A 65 -24.91 -0.17 13.44
N ALA A 66 -25.28 -1.27 14.12
CA ALA A 66 -25.53 -1.27 15.56
C ALA A 66 -24.27 -0.96 16.39
N GLN A 67 -23.09 -1.40 15.94
CA GLN A 67 -21.82 -1.07 16.59
C GLN A 67 -21.45 0.41 16.41
N LEU A 68 -21.61 0.95 15.20
CA LEU A 68 -21.39 2.38 14.93
C LEU A 68 -22.33 3.26 15.77
N LEU A 69 -23.59 2.85 15.93
CA LEU A 69 -24.57 3.54 16.78
C LEU A 69 -24.25 3.43 18.27
N ALA A 70 -23.66 2.32 18.72
CA ALA A 70 -23.29 2.08 20.11
C ALA A 70 -21.93 2.69 20.51
N ALA A 71 -20.99 2.78 19.56
CA ALA A 71 -19.68 3.40 19.73
C ALA A 71 -19.73 4.92 19.56
N ALA A 72 -20.78 5.46 18.93
CA ALA A 72 -21.04 6.89 18.90
C ALA A 72 -21.20 7.42 20.34
N PRO A 73 -20.31 8.32 20.82
CA PRO A 73 -20.57 9.06 22.05
C PRO A 73 -21.90 9.78 21.86
N ALA A 74 -22.77 9.73 22.87
CA ALA A 74 -24.17 10.21 22.87
C ALA A 74 -24.36 11.72 22.60
N GLY A 75 -23.76 12.27 21.54
CA GLY A 75 -23.80 13.68 21.17
C GLY A 75 -22.90 14.13 20.02
N GLN A 76 -22.34 13.25 19.16
CA GLN A 76 -21.45 13.69 18.07
C GLN A 76 -21.84 13.32 16.63
N LEU A 77 -22.96 12.61 16.42
CA LEU A 77 -23.61 12.57 15.12
C LEU A 77 -24.66 13.69 15.05
N ALA A 78 -24.18 14.93 15.07
CA ALA A 78 -24.97 16.01 14.49
C ALA A 78 -24.49 16.11 13.03
N ASP A 79 -25.37 15.78 12.09
CA ASP A 79 -25.20 16.05 10.65
C ASP A 79 -24.83 17.53 10.34
N ASP A 80 -24.87 18.41 11.35
CA ASP A 80 -24.55 19.84 11.31
C ASP A 80 -23.26 20.25 12.06
N ALA A 81 -22.42 19.30 12.52
CA ALA A 81 -21.17 19.67 13.19
C ALA A 81 -20.21 20.36 12.20
N PRO A 82 -19.72 21.59 12.48
CA PRO A 82 -18.79 22.25 11.58
C PRO A 82 -17.52 21.41 11.42
N PHE A 83 -17.03 21.25 10.19
CA PHE A 83 -15.83 20.46 9.85
C PHE A 83 -14.64 20.74 10.78
N THR A 84 -14.52 21.98 11.25
CA THR A 84 -13.48 22.40 12.20
C THR A 84 -13.59 21.76 13.58
N ALA A 85 -14.79 21.47 14.07
CA ALA A 85 -15.03 20.81 15.36
C ALA A 85 -14.70 19.32 15.30
N VAL A 86 -15.02 18.66 14.19
CA VAL A 86 -14.63 17.26 13.91
C VAL A 86 -13.12 17.15 13.74
N LEU A 87 -12.51 18.08 12.99
CA LEU A 87 -11.06 18.08 12.83
C LEU A 87 -10.34 18.34 14.17
N ALA A 88 -10.88 19.23 15.01
CA ALA A 88 -10.32 19.51 16.33
C ALA A 88 -10.46 18.33 17.31
N SER A 89 -11.55 17.55 17.23
CA SER A 89 -11.70 16.34 18.05
C SER A 89 -10.73 15.24 17.62
N LEU A 90 -10.56 15.04 16.31
CA LEU A 90 -9.60 14.09 15.74
C LEU A 90 -8.15 14.46 16.07
N LEU A 91 -7.76 15.73 15.94
CA LEU A 91 -6.41 16.21 16.29
C LEU A 91 -6.13 16.19 17.80
N ARG A 92 -7.16 16.03 18.64
CA ARG A 92 -6.97 15.90 20.09
C ARG A 92 -6.61 14.48 20.49
N ASP A 93 -6.93 13.49 19.64
CA ASP A 93 -6.53 12.12 19.87
C ASP A 93 -5.04 11.95 19.56
N ARG A 94 -4.28 11.65 20.63
CA ARG A 94 -2.83 11.42 20.54
C ARG A 94 -2.50 10.19 19.70
N ALA A 95 -3.33 9.16 19.71
CA ALA A 95 -3.10 7.96 18.93
C ALA A 95 -3.22 8.27 17.43
N LEU A 96 -4.25 9.03 17.05
CA LEU A 96 -4.47 9.45 15.67
C LEU A 96 -3.36 10.40 15.18
N CYS A 97 -2.94 11.35 16.02
CA CYS A 97 -1.82 12.25 15.70
C CYS A 97 -0.51 11.47 15.47
N LEU A 98 -0.21 10.48 16.31
CA LEU A 98 0.97 9.62 16.14
C LEU A 98 0.87 8.78 14.87
N LEU A 99 -0.31 8.25 14.56
CA LEU A 99 -0.53 7.47 13.34
C LEU A 99 -0.37 8.34 12.09
N ALA A 100 -0.89 9.57 12.11
CA ALA A 100 -0.74 10.54 11.04
C ALA A 100 0.74 10.96 10.85
N ALA A 101 1.46 11.21 11.93
CA ALA A 101 2.90 11.51 11.88
C ALA A 101 3.71 10.32 11.34
N ALA A 102 3.39 9.09 11.76
CA ALA A 102 4.01 7.88 11.24
C ALA A 102 3.72 7.69 9.74
N ASN A 103 2.48 7.96 9.30
CA ASN A 103 2.11 7.93 7.89
C ASN A 103 2.89 8.96 7.06
N LEU A 104 3.01 10.19 7.57
CA LEU A 104 3.78 11.24 6.91
C LEU A 104 5.25 10.82 6.73
N LEU A 105 5.86 10.26 7.76
CA LEU A 105 7.22 9.74 7.72
C LEU A 105 7.36 8.58 6.74
N LEU A 106 6.39 7.67 6.72
CA LEU A 106 6.37 6.51 5.82
C LEU A 106 6.29 6.94 4.35
N ILE A 107 5.40 7.89 4.05
CA ILE A 107 5.27 8.49 2.72
C ILE A 107 6.56 9.21 2.34
N GLY A 108 7.12 10.03 3.24
CA GLY A 108 8.38 10.73 3.01
C GLY A 108 9.54 9.77 2.71
N ALA A 109 9.66 8.68 3.48
CA ALA A 109 10.67 7.64 3.25
C ALA A 109 10.46 6.92 1.91
N SER A 110 9.21 6.63 1.55
CA SER A 110 8.86 6.00 0.26
C SER A 110 9.28 6.88 -0.92
N TYR A 111 9.00 8.18 -0.86
CA TYR A 111 9.41 9.14 -1.89
C TYR A 111 10.92 9.31 -1.95
N ALA A 112 11.60 9.38 -0.80
CA ALA A 112 13.06 9.44 -0.75
C ALA A 112 13.69 8.21 -1.42
N LEU A 113 13.19 7.01 -1.12
CA LEU A 113 13.62 5.77 -1.76
C LEU A 113 13.34 5.77 -3.27
N ALA A 114 12.15 6.18 -3.69
CA ALA A 114 11.80 6.26 -5.10
C ALA A 114 12.70 7.24 -5.87
N ALA A 115 13.08 8.36 -5.24
CA ALA A 115 14.00 9.34 -5.82
C ALA A 115 15.47 8.85 -5.84
N TRP A 116 15.91 8.08 -4.84
CA TRP A 116 17.29 7.61 -4.72
C TRP A 116 17.55 6.29 -5.46
N ALA A 117 16.54 5.46 -5.67
CA ALA A 117 16.67 4.16 -6.32
C ALA A 117 17.32 4.25 -7.72
N PRO A 118 16.95 5.19 -8.62
CA PRO A 118 17.59 5.33 -9.93
C PRO A 118 19.09 5.66 -9.82
N ALA A 119 19.45 6.56 -8.90
CA ALA A 119 20.84 6.97 -8.69
C ALA A 119 21.70 5.82 -8.14
N LEU A 120 21.14 4.99 -7.23
CA LEU A 120 21.83 3.81 -6.71
C LEU A 120 22.00 2.73 -7.79
N VAL A 121 20.94 2.47 -8.55
CA VAL A 121 20.96 1.49 -9.64
C VAL A 121 21.97 1.89 -10.72
N GLN A 122 22.06 3.18 -11.07
CA GLN A 122 23.03 3.67 -12.04
C GLN A 122 24.47 3.45 -11.55
N ARG A 123 24.77 3.81 -10.30
CA ARG A 123 26.08 3.58 -9.68
C ARG A 123 26.49 2.10 -9.66
N TRP A 124 25.54 1.19 -9.43
CA TRP A 124 25.82 -0.25 -9.45
C TRP A 124 25.93 -0.82 -10.86
N SER A 125 25.18 -0.29 -11.82
CA SER A 125 25.28 -0.71 -13.22
C SER A 125 26.63 -0.35 -13.85
N GLU A 126 27.30 0.69 -13.34
CA GLU A 126 28.67 1.03 -13.73
C GLU A 126 29.70 0.05 -13.16
N GLN A 127 29.37 -0.63 -12.06
CA GLN A 127 30.25 -1.59 -11.35
C GLN A 127 29.94 -3.06 -11.70
N SER A 128 28.79 -3.35 -12.30
CA SER A 128 28.30 -4.71 -12.56
C SER A 128 27.73 -4.85 -13.97
N HIS A 129 28.03 -5.95 -14.67
CA HIS A 129 27.44 -6.28 -15.98
C HIS A 129 25.95 -6.65 -15.92
N MET A 130 25.30 -6.57 -14.75
CA MET A 130 23.87 -6.85 -14.58
C MET A 130 23.00 -5.72 -15.13
N GLN A 131 21.85 -6.09 -15.70
CA GLN A 131 20.89 -5.13 -16.22
C GLN A 131 20.31 -4.27 -15.07
N PRO A 132 20.25 -2.93 -15.23
CA PRO A 132 19.69 -2.01 -14.24
C PRO A 132 18.28 -2.40 -13.75
N GLY A 133 17.45 -2.93 -14.66
CA GLY A 133 16.09 -3.37 -14.33
C GLY A 133 16.03 -4.54 -13.34
N LEU A 134 17.01 -5.45 -13.37
CA LEU A 134 17.05 -6.58 -12.44
C LEU A 134 17.46 -6.13 -11.03
N LEU A 135 18.41 -5.19 -10.95
CA LEU A 135 18.83 -4.58 -9.69
C LEU A 135 17.69 -3.81 -9.03
N ALA A 136 16.90 -3.08 -9.82
CA ALA A 136 15.73 -2.36 -9.33
C ALA A 136 14.59 -3.30 -8.90
N ALA A 137 14.45 -4.48 -9.53
CA ALA A 137 13.38 -5.41 -9.21
C ALA A 137 13.52 -6.05 -7.81
N ILE A 138 14.75 -6.25 -7.32
CA ILE A 138 15.02 -6.98 -6.07
C ILE A 138 14.33 -6.33 -4.86
N PRO A 139 14.51 -5.02 -4.55
CA PRO A 139 13.83 -4.39 -3.42
C PRO A 139 12.31 -4.38 -3.56
N HIS A 140 11.79 -4.20 -4.78
CA HIS A 140 10.35 -4.22 -5.03
C HIS A 140 9.74 -5.59 -4.77
N LEU A 141 10.37 -6.67 -5.24
CA LEU A 141 9.92 -8.04 -4.99
C LEU A 141 9.97 -8.40 -3.51
N ALA A 142 11.02 -7.97 -2.79
CA ALA A 142 11.09 -8.12 -1.34
C ALA A 142 9.96 -7.36 -0.64
N GLY A 143 9.65 -6.14 -1.12
CA GLY A 143 8.50 -5.35 -0.72
C GLY A 143 7.19 -6.12 -0.79
N VAL A 144 6.88 -6.67 -1.97
CA VAL A 144 5.66 -7.44 -2.22
C VAL A 144 5.61 -8.69 -1.34
N ALA A 145 6.72 -9.45 -1.28
CA ALA A 145 6.78 -10.69 -0.52
C ALA A 145 6.52 -10.46 0.97
N GLY A 146 7.14 -9.44 1.56
CA GLY A 146 6.92 -9.16 2.97
C GLY A 146 5.59 -8.49 3.26
N MET A 147 5.04 -7.68 2.36
CA MET A 147 3.67 -7.16 2.51
C MET A 147 2.67 -8.30 2.65
N ILE A 148 2.79 -9.34 1.82
CA ILE A 148 1.92 -10.53 1.88
C ILE A 148 2.18 -11.32 3.17
N ALA A 149 3.45 -11.60 3.48
CA ALA A 149 3.80 -12.43 4.64
C ALA A 149 3.42 -11.77 5.98
N ILE A 150 3.73 -10.48 6.14
CA ILE A 150 3.44 -9.72 7.36
C ILE A 150 1.94 -9.40 7.44
N GLY A 151 1.28 -9.09 6.33
CA GLY A 151 -0.18 -8.93 6.30
C GLY A 151 -0.87 -10.18 6.81
N TYR A 152 -0.49 -11.35 6.28
CA TYR A 152 -1.04 -12.63 6.70
C TYR A 152 -0.75 -12.97 8.18
N ASP A 153 0.49 -12.76 8.65
CA ASP A 153 0.85 -13.05 10.06
C ASP A 153 0.17 -12.09 11.04
N SER A 154 0.03 -10.81 10.66
CA SER A 154 -0.68 -9.80 11.44
C SER A 154 -2.16 -10.16 11.60
N ASP A 155 -2.82 -10.55 10.51
CA ASP A 155 -4.23 -10.93 10.54
C ASP A 155 -4.45 -12.21 11.35
N ARG A 156 -3.54 -13.18 11.26
CA ARG A 156 -3.59 -14.40 12.05
C ARG A 156 -3.42 -14.15 13.55
N ARG A 157 -2.52 -13.23 13.93
CA ARG A 157 -2.21 -12.93 15.34
C ARG A 157 -3.14 -11.89 15.96
N ARG A 158 -3.92 -11.15 15.15
CA ARG A 158 -4.76 -10.01 15.58
C ARG A 158 -4.00 -8.92 16.35
N GLU A 159 -2.66 -8.91 16.25
CA GLU A 159 -1.79 -7.96 16.96
C GLU A 159 -1.20 -6.93 15.98
N ARG A 160 -2.06 -6.07 15.44
CA ARG A 160 -1.70 -5.13 14.36
C ARG A 160 -0.63 -4.11 14.77
N ARG A 161 -0.70 -3.62 16.02
CA ARG A 161 0.23 -2.59 16.56
C ARG A 161 1.67 -3.10 16.65
N GLY A 162 1.87 -4.36 17.07
CA GLY A 162 3.20 -4.96 17.19
C GLY A 162 3.87 -5.14 15.84
N HIS A 163 3.13 -5.62 14.84
CA HIS A 163 3.62 -5.78 13.47
C HIS A 163 3.96 -4.44 12.82
N PHE A 164 3.16 -3.39 13.08
CA PHE A 164 3.46 -2.05 12.59
C PHE A 164 4.79 -1.51 13.13
N VAL A 165 5.02 -1.61 14.44
CA VAL A 165 6.28 -1.19 15.05
C VAL A 165 7.46 -2.00 14.51
N ALA A 166 7.29 -3.33 14.36
CA ALA A 166 8.32 -4.18 13.78
C ALA A 166 8.65 -3.78 12.33
N CYS A 167 7.65 -3.45 11.50
CA CYS A 167 7.85 -2.96 10.15
C CYS A 167 8.60 -1.63 10.12
N MET A 168 8.29 -0.70 11.02
CA MET A 168 8.99 0.58 11.13
C MET A 168 10.45 0.40 11.54
N VAL A 169 10.73 -0.50 12.49
CA VAL A 169 12.09 -0.84 12.90
C VAL A 169 12.86 -1.52 11.76
N LEU A 170 12.23 -2.44 11.04
CA LEU A 170 12.80 -3.07 9.84
C LEU A 170 13.10 -2.04 8.75
N ALA A 171 12.19 -1.10 8.52
CA ALA A 171 12.35 -0.04 7.54
C ALA A 171 13.55 0.87 7.88
N ALA A 172 13.60 1.35 9.13
CA ALA A 172 14.68 2.19 9.62
C ALA A 172 16.02 1.46 9.64
N GLY A 173 16.04 0.20 10.10
CA GLY A 173 17.23 -0.65 10.12
C GLY A 173 17.75 -0.97 8.72
N GLY A 174 16.86 -1.28 7.79
CA GLY A 174 17.21 -1.51 6.38
C GLY A 174 17.82 -0.28 5.72
N LEU A 175 17.26 0.90 5.98
CA LEU A 175 17.80 2.16 5.46
C LEU A 175 19.16 2.50 6.09
N ALA A 176 19.31 2.32 7.40
CA ALA A 176 20.58 2.51 8.11
C ALA A 176 21.66 1.55 7.57
N LEU A 177 21.31 0.29 7.33
CA LEU A 177 22.21 -0.69 6.71
C LEU A 177 22.61 -0.27 5.30
N ALA A 178 21.66 0.24 4.50
CA ALA A 178 21.93 0.69 3.15
C ALA A 178 22.93 1.86 3.10
N ILE A 179 22.83 2.79 4.06
CA ILE A 179 23.73 3.93 4.22
C ILE A 179 25.11 3.47 4.75
N ALA A 180 25.13 2.63 5.78
CA ALA A 180 26.36 2.15 6.41
C ALA A 180 27.22 1.28 5.46
N ALA A 181 26.60 0.63 4.49
CA ALA A 181 27.26 -0.24 3.52
C ALA A 181 28.28 0.48 2.61
N ASN A 182 28.30 1.82 2.57
CA ASN A 182 29.37 2.66 1.99
C ASN A 182 30.02 2.11 0.69
N ASN A 183 29.20 1.85 -0.34
CA ASN A 183 29.53 1.28 -1.66
C ASN A 183 29.56 -0.25 -1.79
N GLY A 184 29.23 -1.03 -0.75
CA GLY A 184 29.01 -2.46 -0.87
C GLY A 184 27.67 -2.79 -1.55
N MET A 185 27.69 -3.10 -2.85
CA MET A 185 26.47 -3.39 -3.65
C MET A 185 25.51 -4.38 -2.97
N ALA A 186 26.03 -5.52 -2.48
CA ALA A 186 25.21 -6.56 -1.84
C ALA A 186 24.53 -6.08 -0.55
N TRP A 187 25.26 -5.37 0.31
CA TRP A 187 24.75 -4.88 1.59
C TRP A 187 23.77 -3.72 1.42
N SER A 188 24.02 -2.82 0.46
CA SER A 188 23.08 -1.76 0.14
C SER A 188 21.80 -2.29 -0.51
N LEU A 189 21.89 -3.31 -1.38
CA LEU A 189 20.71 -4.00 -1.93
C LEU A 189 19.90 -4.71 -0.84
N ALA A 190 20.58 -5.41 0.07
CA ALA A 190 19.92 -6.08 1.19
C ALA A 190 19.22 -5.08 2.12
N GLY A 191 19.88 -3.96 2.45
CA GLY A 191 19.29 -2.88 3.23
C GLY A 191 18.07 -2.26 2.56
N LEU A 192 18.13 -2.00 1.25
CA LEU A 192 16.99 -1.49 0.48
C LEU A 192 15.84 -2.50 0.41
N ALA A 193 16.12 -3.79 0.23
CA ALA A 193 15.11 -4.82 0.23
C ALA A 193 14.38 -4.90 1.58
N LEU A 194 15.12 -4.83 2.69
CA LEU A 194 14.54 -4.76 4.03
C LEU A 194 13.73 -3.48 4.25
N ALA A 195 14.22 -2.34 3.74
CA ALA A 195 13.52 -1.07 3.83
C ALA A 195 12.19 -1.09 3.06
N SER A 196 12.22 -1.53 1.80
CA SER A 196 11.04 -1.68 0.95
C SER A 196 10.04 -2.66 1.54
N LEU A 197 10.51 -3.75 2.15
CA LEU A 197 9.69 -4.72 2.87
C LEU A 197 8.92 -4.09 4.03
N GLY A 198 9.63 -3.40 4.92
CA GLY A 198 9.01 -2.72 6.07
C GLY A 198 8.01 -1.65 5.63
N ILE A 199 8.37 -0.86 4.61
CA ILE A 199 7.53 0.24 4.13
C ILE A 199 6.25 -0.26 3.46
N ALA A 200 6.36 -1.24 2.56
CA ALA A 200 5.22 -1.81 1.85
C ALA A 200 4.24 -2.50 2.81
N SER A 201 4.75 -3.15 3.85
CA SER A 201 3.94 -3.84 4.86
C SER A 201 3.27 -2.89 5.85
N ALA A 202 3.91 -1.76 6.17
CA ALA A 202 3.39 -0.79 7.14
C ALA A 202 2.15 -0.04 6.63
N ALA A 203 2.03 0.20 5.32
CA ALA A 203 0.90 0.93 4.74
C ALA A 203 -0.47 0.26 4.98
N PRO A 204 -0.70 -1.02 4.64
CA PRO A 204 -1.99 -1.69 4.91
C PRO A 204 -2.27 -1.85 6.41
N LEU A 205 -1.24 -2.09 7.22
CA LEU A 205 -1.35 -2.15 8.68
C LEU A 205 -1.84 -0.83 9.28
N LEU A 206 -1.34 0.30 8.76
CA LEU A 206 -1.73 1.63 9.22
C LEU A 206 -3.21 1.90 8.94
N ILE A 207 -3.68 1.55 7.75
CA ILE A 207 -5.10 1.69 7.36
C ILE A 207 -5.96 0.80 8.26
N ALA A 208 -5.58 -0.46 8.46
CA ALA A 208 -6.32 -1.37 9.33
C ALA A 208 -6.42 -0.85 10.78
N ILE A 209 -5.33 -0.30 11.34
CA ILE A 209 -5.33 0.31 12.67
C ILE A 209 -6.19 1.59 12.70
N ALA A 210 -6.18 2.38 11.63
CA ALA A 210 -7.00 3.59 11.53
C ALA A 210 -8.49 3.25 11.49
N THR A 211 -8.89 2.21 10.74
CA THR A 211 -10.27 1.72 10.71
C THR A 211 -10.71 1.23 12.09
N ASP A 212 -9.89 0.42 12.77
CA ASP A 212 -10.19 -0.07 14.13
C ASP A 212 -10.28 1.05 15.19
N LEU A 213 -9.70 2.23 14.94
CA LEU A 213 -9.78 3.41 15.83
C LEU A 213 -11.01 4.28 15.54
N LEU A 214 -11.57 4.17 14.34
CA LEU A 214 -12.69 4.99 13.87
C LEU A 214 -14.05 4.25 13.93
N SER A 215 -14.03 2.92 13.99
CA SER A 215 -15.18 2.06 14.31
C SER A 215 -15.48 2.07 15.80
#